data_AF-B4FHL4-F1
#
_entry.id   AF-B4FHL4-F1
#
_cell.length_a   1.000
_cell.length_b   1.000
_cell.length_c   1.000
_cell.angle_alpha   90.00
_cell.angle_beta   90.00
_cell.angle_gamma   90.00
#
_symmetry.space_group_name_H-M   'P 1'
#
loop_
_entity.id
_entity.type
_entity.pdbx_description
1 polymer ?
#
loop_
_entity_poly.entity_id
_entity_poly.type
_entity_poly.pdbx_seq_one_letter_code
_entity_poly.pdbx_strand_id
1 'polypeptide(L)'
;MVGGGGRRAALGRWCLVILAVASALGVSGPAFYWRYKKGFSSSSPSSTAAAVASSPSCPPCSCDCPAPLSLKSIAPGLANFSITDCGKNNPELAKEMEKQFVDLLNEELKLQQVVAEEHSHHMNATLVEAKRQATQYQREAEKCNAATETCEEAREQSEVAISKEKKLTAMWEQRARQLGWHDSRATSM
;
A
#
# COMPACT_ATOMS: atom_id res chain seq x y z
N MET A 1 47.41 -16.69 47.72
CA MET A 1 46.21 -17.52 47.50
C MET A 1 45.47 -17.05 46.26
N VAL A 2 45.35 -17.98 45.31
CA VAL A 2 44.51 -18.09 44.10
C VAL A 2 43.33 -17.11 43.93
N GLY A 3 43.28 -16.46 42.75
CA GLY A 3 42.14 -16.52 41.82
C GLY A 3 40.84 -15.76 42.15
N GLY A 4 40.85 -14.42 42.07
CA GLY A 4 39.63 -13.58 42.11
C GLY A 4 39.11 -13.08 40.75
N GLY A 5 39.72 -13.48 39.62
CA GLY A 5 39.47 -12.90 38.29
C GLY A 5 38.18 -13.33 37.58
N GLY A 6 37.43 -14.30 38.11
CA GLY A 6 36.27 -14.87 37.41
C GLY A 6 35.00 -14.02 37.44
N ARG A 7 34.75 -13.26 38.51
CA ARG A 7 33.45 -12.59 38.72
C ARG A 7 33.27 -11.31 37.89
N ARG A 8 34.33 -10.52 37.68
CA ARG A 8 34.27 -9.30 36.86
C ARG A 8 34.12 -9.62 35.36
N ALA A 9 34.77 -10.69 34.89
CA ALA A 9 34.64 -11.16 33.51
C ALA A 9 33.27 -11.78 33.22
N ALA A 10 32.67 -12.47 34.21
CA ALA A 10 31.32 -13.03 34.08
C ALA A 10 30.24 -11.94 33.95
N LEU A 11 30.35 -10.86 34.74
CA LEU A 11 29.41 -9.73 34.67
C LEU A 11 29.48 -9.02 33.31
N GLY A 12 30.69 -8.78 32.80
CA GLY A 12 30.88 -8.16 31.48
C GLY A 12 30.30 -8.99 30.34
N ARG A 13 30.50 -10.32 30.37
CA ARG A 13 29.90 -11.23 29.39
C ARG A 13 28.37 -11.21 29.47
N TRP A 14 27.80 -11.21 30.67
CA TRP A 14 26.35 -11.20 30.83
C TRP A 14 25.73 -9.91 30.30
N CYS A 15 26.36 -8.75 30.56
CA CYS A 15 25.93 -7.47 29.99
C CYS A 15 25.94 -7.48 28.45
N LEU A 16 26.99 -8.02 27.81
CA LEU A 16 27.06 -8.09 26.35
C LEU A 16 25.98 -9.01 25.76
N VAL A 17 25.69 -10.14 26.41
CA VAL A 17 24.62 -11.04 25.98
C VAL A 17 23.25 -10.37 26.09
N ILE A 18 22.97 -9.66 27.19
CA ILE A 18 21.70 -8.95 27.37
C ILE A 18 21.54 -7.85 26.31
N LEU A 19 22.59 -7.08 26.02
CA LEU A 19 22.56 -6.04 24.98
C LEU A 19 22.35 -6.64 23.58
N ALA A 20 22.97 -7.78 23.27
CA ALA A 20 22.79 -8.47 22.00
C ALA A 20 21.37 -9.03 21.83
N VAL A 21 20.78 -9.57 22.90
CA VAL A 21 19.39 -10.06 22.86
C VAL A 21 18.41 -8.88 22.76
N ALA A 22 18.65 -7.78 23.48
CA ALA A 22 17.81 -6.59 23.42
C ALA A 22 17.85 -5.93 22.04
N SER A 23 19.03 -5.85 21.40
CA SER A 23 19.14 -5.34 20.03
C SER A 23 18.53 -6.29 19.00
N ALA A 24 18.71 -7.60 19.16
CA ALA A 24 18.05 -8.59 18.31
C ALA A 24 16.53 -8.49 18.40
N LEU A 25 15.96 -8.39 19.61
CA LEU A 25 14.53 -8.22 19.84
C LEU A 25 14.02 -6.82 19.41
N GLY A 26 14.85 -5.79 19.49
CA GLY A 26 14.52 -4.44 18.99
C GLY A 26 14.45 -4.37 17.47
N VAL A 27 15.35 -5.08 16.78
CA VAL A 27 15.36 -5.18 15.30
C VAL A 27 14.28 -6.13 14.81
N SER A 28 14.08 -7.28 15.47
CA SER A 28 13.08 -8.27 15.08
C SER A 28 11.67 -7.92 15.56
N GLY A 29 11.53 -7.11 16.61
CA GLY A 29 10.27 -6.75 17.26
C GLY A 29 9.25 -6.17 16.28
N PRO A 30 9.61 -5.16 15.47
CA PRO A 30 8.74 -4.68 14.41
C PRO A 30 8.37 -5.79 13.42
N ALA A 31 9.34 -6.55 12.91
CA ALA A 31 9.09 -7.60 11.92
C ALA A 31 8.12 -8.69 12.44
N PHE A 32 8.29 -9.13 13.70
CA PHE A 32 7.39 -10.09 14.34
C PHE A 32 6.03 -9.47 14.67
N TYR A 33 5.98 -8.22 15.16
CA TYR A 33 4.73 -7.51 15.44
C TYR A 33 3.85 -7.40 14.18
N TRP A 34 4.46 -7.06 13.04
CA TRP A 34 3.76 -7.01 11.75
C TRP A 34 3.23 -8.38 11.29
N ARG A 35 3.90 -9.48 11.66
CA ARG A 35 3.44 -10.85 11.35
C ARG A 35 2.26 -11.29 12.21
N TYR A 36 2.29 -11.04 13.52
CA TYR A 36 1.19 -11.43 14.41
C TYR A 36 -0.09 -10.64 14.18
N LYS A 37 0.01 -9.33 13.86
CA LYS A 37 -1.18 -8.53 13.53
C LYS A 37 -1.89 -9.00 12.24
N LYS A 38 -1.18 -9.68 11.34
CA LYS A 38 -1.74 -10.26 10.10
C LYS A 38 -2.20 -11.72 10.25
N GLY A 39 -1.82 -12.42 11.34
CA GLY A 39 -2.03 -13.86 11.49
C GLY A 39 -3.33 -14.30 12.18
N PHE A 40 -4.08 -13.39 12.81
CA PHE A 40 -5.32 -13.75 13.54
C PHE A 40 -6.59 -13.06 13.05
N SER A 41 -6.60 -12.51 11.84
CA SER A 41 -7.86 -12.24 11.14
C SER A 41 -8.30 -13.51 10.42
N SER A 42 -8.78 -14.44 11.23
CA SER A 42 -9.54 -15.61 10.83
C SER A 42 -10.82 -15.19 10.13
N SER A 43 -10.79 -15.15 8.80
CA SER A 43 -11.98 -15.34 7.96
C SER A 43 -11.58 -15.85 6.57
N SER A 44 -11.75 -17.16 6.44
CA SER A 44 -12.11 -17.93 5.24
C SER A 44 -10.98 -18.57 4.38
N PRO A 45 -11.14 -19.87 4.04
CA PRO A 45 -10.14 -20.65 3.32
C PRO A 45 -10.48 -20.78 1.83
N SER A 46 -9.49 -20.58 0.95
CA SER A 46 -9.27 -21.36 -0.29
C SER A 46 -8.39 -20.58 -1.27
N SER A 47 -7.10 -20.90 -1.34
CA SER A 47 -6.34 -21.04 -2.59
C SER A 47 -4.91 -21.42 -2.25
N THR A 48 -4.68 -22.73 -2.28
CA THR A 48 -3.36 -23.32 -2.52
C THR A 48 -2.89 -22.89 -3.91
N ALA A 49 -2.07 -21.85 -4.00
CA ALA A 49 -1.26 -21.55 -5.17
C ALA A 49 0.12 -21.06 -4.69
N ALA A 50 1.13 -21.73 -5.22
CA ALA A 50 2.52 -21.65 -4.79
C ALA A 50 3.13 -20.26 -4.96
N ALA A 51 4.15 -20.02 -4.12
CA ALA A 51 5.00 -18.86 -4.08
C ALA A 51 5.52 -18.45 -5.47
N VAL A 52 4.97 -17.37 -6.02
CA VAL A 52 5.63 -16.54 -7.04
C VAL A 52 6.00 -15.22 -6.38
N ALA A 53 7.22 -14.77 -6.70
CA ALA A 53 7.90 -13.65 -6.09
C ALA A 53 7.06 -12.37 -6.04
N SER A 54 6.92 -11.84 -4.83
CA SER A 54 7.07 -10.43 -4.47
C SER A 54 6.67 -9.38 -5.51
N SER A 55 5.37 -9.12 -5.64
CA SER A 55 4.86 -7.74 -5.73
C SER A 55 3.86 -7.58 -4.59
N PRO A 56 3.88 -6.47 -3.83
CA PRO A 56 2.80 -6.21 -2.89
C PRO A 56 1.53 -6.01 -3.73
N SER A 57 0.73 -7.05 -3.90
CA SER A 57 -0.63 -6.88 -4.42
C SER A 57 -1.31 -5.82 -3.58
N CYS A 58 -1.93 -4.85 -4.25
CA CYS A 58 -2.73 -3.83 -3.59
C CYS A 58 -3.76 -4.54 -2.68
N PRO A 59 -3.94 -4.09 -1.42
CA PRO A 59 -5.00 -4.63 -0.58
C PRO A 59 -6.35 -4.50 -1.30
N PRO A 60 -7.30 -5.41 -1.04
CA PRO A 60 -8.63 -5.32 -1.63
C PRO A 60 -9.26 -3.97 -1.27
N CYS A 61 -9.87 -3.32 -2.25
CA CYS A 61 -10.58 -2.05 -2.04
C CYS A 61 -11.78 -2.31 -1.12
N SER A 62 -11.82 -1.66 0.03
CA SER A 62 -13.04 -1.57 0.84
C SER A 62 -13.93 -0.51 0.21
N CYS A 63 -15.03 -0.93 -0.41
CA CYS A 63 -16.04 -0.02 -0.96
C CYS A 63 -17.25 0.00 -0.02
N ASP A 64 -17.56 1.17 0.53
CA ASP A 64 -18.85 1.40 1.18
C ASP A 64 -19.91 1.60 0.08
N CYS A 65 -20.41 0.51 -0.47
CA CYS A 65 -21.56 0.57 -1.37
C CYS A 65 -22.83 0.77 -0.53
N PRO A 66 -23.62 1.84 -0.76
CA PRO A 66 -24.90 1.97 -0.09
C PRO A 66 -25.78 0.76 -0.43
N ALA A 67 -26.43 0.18 0.59
CA ALA A 67 -27.33 -0.95 0.41
C ALA A 67 -28.47 -0.59 -0.57
N PRO A 68 -28.96 -1.53 -1.39
CA PRO A 68 -30.07 -1.27 -2.30
C PRO A 68 -31.29 -0.79 -1.52
N LEU A 69 -31.84 0.37 -1.92
CA LEU A 69 -32.99 1.00 -1.27
C LEU A 69 -34.20 0.06 -1.35
N SER A 70 -34.67 -0.39 -0.19
CA SER A 70 -35.90 -1.18 -0.09
C SER A 70 -37.09 -0.23 -0.11
N LEU A 71 -38.23 -0.64 -0.68
CA LEU A 71 -39.47 0.17 -0.70
C LEU A 71 -39.89 0.69 0.69
N LYS A 72 -39.48 -0.01 1.76
CA LYS A 72 -39.63 0.39 3.18
C LYS A 72 -38.92 1.69 3.56
N SER A 73 -37.78 2.02 2.94
CA SER A 73 -37.05 3.26 3.22
C SER A 73 -37.59 4.45 2.42
N ILE A 74 -38.18 4.20 1.25
CA ILE A 74 -38.75 5.23 0.38
C ILE A 74 -40.05 5.77 1.00
N ALA A 75 -40.88 4.88 1.55
CA ALA A 75 -42.14 5.25 2.19
C ALA A 75 -42.37 4.46 3.50
N PRO A 76 -41.73 4.83 4.63
CA PRO A 76 -41.98 4.18 5.91
C PRO A 76 -43.46 4.24 6.33
N GLY A 77 -44.20 5.25 5.87
CA GLY A 77 -45.63 5.41 6.11
C GLY A 77 -46.50 4.29 5.53
N LEU A 78 -46.04 3.55 4.51
CA LEU A 78 -46.77 2.43 3.92
C LEU A 78 -46.58 1.13 4.72
N ALA A 79 -45.37 0.93 5.26
CA ALA A 79 -45.08 -0.25 6.09
C ALA A 79 -45.86 -0.20 7.42
N ASN A 80 -46.11 0.99 7.95
CA ASN A 80 -46.83 1.20 9.20
C ASN A 80 -48.14 2.00 9.02
N PHE A 81 -48.89 1.79 7.92
CA PHE A 81 -50.31 2.13 7.70
C PHE A 81 -50.94 3.37 8.40
N SER A 82 -50.19 4.43 8.73
CA SER A 82 -50.69 5.54 9.55
C SER A 82 -51.52 6.57 8.78
N ILE A 83 -51.84 6.30 7.51
CA ILE A 83 -52.70 7.17 6.68
C ILE A 83 -54.19 6.86 6.91
N THR A 84 -54.54 5.81 7.66
CA THR A 84 -55.92 5.28 7.75
C THR A 84 -56.98 6.22 8.37
N ASP A 85 -56.60 7.36 8.96
CA ASP A 85 -57.57 8.22 9.67
C ASP A 85 -58.07 9.43 8.85
N CYS A 86 -57.39 9.80 7.75
CA CYS A 86 -57.83 10.92 6.91
C CYS A 86 -58.63 10.40 5.69
N GLY A 87 -59.88 10.82 5.54
CA GLY A 87 -60.72 10.49 4.39
C GLY A 87 -61.75 9.37 4.59
N LYS A 88 -61.78 8.68 5.74
CA LYS A 88 -62.74 7.58 6.00
C LYS A 88 -64.21 7.99 5.86
N ASN A 89 -64.54 9.26 6.11
CA ASN A 89 -65.90 9.79 6.02
C ASN A 89 -66.28 10.26 4.59
N ASN A 90 -65.31 10.42 3.68
CA ASN A 90 -65.51 10.94 2.33
C ASN A 90 -64.78 10.04 1.31
N PRO A 91 -65.47 9.09 0.66
CA PRO A 91 -64.82 8.13 -0.24
C PRO A 91 -64.15 8.77 -1.45
N GLU A 92 -64.66 9.92 -1.92
CA GLU A 92 -64.05 10.68 -3.02
C GLU A 92 -62.70 11.30 -2.62
N LEU A 93 -62.61 11.84 -1.39
CA LEU A 93 -61.37 12.39 -0.86
C LEU A 93 -60.31 11.29 -0.66
N ALA A 94 -60.70 10.13 -0.14
CA ALA A 94 -59.79 9.00 0.05
C ALA A 94 -59.17 8.54 -1.28
N LYS A 95 -59.98 8.49 -2.35
CA LYS A 95 -59.51 8.13 -3.70
C LYS A 95 -58.56 9.17 -4.30
N GLU A 96 -58.84 10.46 -4.11
CA GLU A 96 -57.93 11.52 -4.58
C GLU A 96 -56.62 11.48 -3.81
N MET A 97 -56.65 11.27 -2.49
CA MET A 97 -55.44 11.11 -1.68
C MET A 97 -54.60 9.89 -2.10
N GLU A 98 -55.24 8.75 -2.36
CA GLU A 98 -54.55 7.55 -2.86
C GLU A 98 -53.90 7.84 -4.22
N LYS A 99 -54.62 8.50 -5.13
CA LYS A 99 -54.10 8.88 -6.45
C LYS A 99 -52.91 9.83 -6.33
N GLN A 100 -53.00 10.88 -5.51
CA GLN A 100 -51.89 11.80 -5.25
C GLN A 100 -50.69 11.05 -4.66
N PHE A 101 -50.92 10.15 -3.70
CA PHE A 101 -49.84 9.38 -3.10
C PHE A 101 -49.15 8.44 -4.10
N VAL A 102 -49.92 7.77 -4.97
CA VAL A 102 -49.37 6.94 -6.07
C VAL A 102 -48.59 7.79 -7.07
N ASP A 103 -49.07 9.00 -7.39
CA ASP A 103 -48.38 9.93 -8.28
C ASP A 103 -47.05 10.39 -7.68
N LEU A 104 -47.02 10.73 -6.38
CA LEU A 104 -45.79 11.04 -5.64
C LEU A 104 -44.81 9.86 -5.61
N LEU A 105 -45.28 8.63 -5.36
CA LEU A 105 -44.41 7.45 -5.40
C LEU A 105 -43.84 7.19 -6.80
N ASN A 106 -44.64 7.41 -7.84
CA ASN A 106 -44.20 7.29 -9.22
C ASN A 106 -43.16 8.36 -9.59
N GLU A 107 -43.34 9.61 -9.13
CA GLU A 107 -42.37 10.68 -9.28
C GLU A 107 -41.05 10.34 -8.56
N GLU A 108 -41.11 9.91 -7.29
CA GLU A 108 -39.94 9.52 -6.51
C GLU A 108 -39.18 8.35 -7.17
N LEU A 109 -39.90 7.32 -7.63
CA LEU A 109 -39.28 6.18 -8.32
C LEU A 109 -38.61 6.62 -9.65
N LYS A 110 -39.24 7.53 -10.40
CA LYS A 110 -38.67 8.08 -11.63
C LYS A 110 -37.44 8.94 -11.35
N LEU A 111 -37.45 9.75 -10.30
CA LEU A 111 -36.29 10.53 -9.86
C LEU A 111 -35.14 9.61 -9.47
N GLN A 112 -35.40 8.55 -8.70
CA GLN A 112 -34.38 7.57 -8.33
C GLN A 112 -33.77 6.86 -9.54
N GLN A 113 -34.57 6.54 -10.56
CA GLN A 113 -34.05 5.97 -11.80
C GLN A 113 -33.07 6.92 -12.50
N VAL A 114 -33.41 8.21 -12.62
CA VAL A 114 -32.53 9.22 -13.24
C VAL A 114 -31.26 9.43 -12.42
N VAL A 115 -31.37 9.51 -11.09
CA VAL A 115 -30.21 9.64 -10.20
C VAL A 115 -29.29 8.41 -10.29
N ALA A 116 -29.86 7.21 -10.34
CA ALA A 116 -29.07 5.98 -10.49
C ALA A 116 -28.35 5.91 -11.83
N GLU A 117 -29.00 6.34 -12.91
CA GLU A 117 -28.39 6.43 -14.25
C GLU A 117 -27.26 7.46 -14.30
N GLU A 118 -27.49 8.66 -13.76
CA GLU A 118 -26.48 9.72 -13.67
C GLU A 118 -25.30 9.28 -12.80
N HIS A 119 -25.56 8.68 -11.64
CA HIS A 119 -24.50 8.17 -10.77
C HIS A 119 -23.69 7.07 -11.43
N SER A 120 -24.35 6.15 -12.16
CA SER A 120 -23.67 5.12 -12.96
C SER A 120 -22.80 5.73 -14.05
N HIS A 121 -23.30 6.72 -14.78
CA HIS A 121 -22.53 7.43 -15.81
C HIS A 121 -21.31 8.15 -15.21
N HIS A 122 -21.51 8.89 -14.12
CA HIS A 122 -20.44 9.59 -13.41
C HIS A 122 -19.38 8.62 -12.86
N MET A 123 -19.80 7.51 -12.24
CA MET A 123 -18.91 6.48 -11.73
C MET A 123 -18.11 5.81 -12.85
N ASN A 124 -18.72 5.51 -13.99
CA ASN A 124 -18.00 4.96 -15.14
C ASN A 124 -16.98 5.93 -15.72
N ALA A 125 -17.32 7.22 -15.83
CA ALA A 125 -16.39 8.26 -16.30
C ALA A 125 -15.16 8.38 -15.37
N THR A 126 -15.40 8.53 -14.07
CA THR A 126 -14.33 8.62 -13.05
C THR A 126 -13.46 7.36 -12.99
N LEU A 127 -14.05 6.18 -13.15
CA LEU A 127 -13.32 4.91 -13.22
C LEU A 127 -12.39 4.88 -14.44
N VAL A 128 -12.87 5.27 -15.62
CA VAL A 128 -12.05 5.30 -16.85
C VAL A 128 -10.88 6.27 -16.70
N GLU A 129 -11.12 7.45 -16.14
CA GLU A 129 -10.06 8.43 -15.86
C GLU A 129 -9.03 7.89 -14.87
N ALA A 130 -9.48 7.28 -13.76
CA ALA A 130 -8.60 6.68 -12.77
C ALA A 130 -7.76 5.53 -13.37
N LYS A 131 -8.35 4.67 -14.21
CA LYS A 131 -7.61 3.63 -14.93
C LYS A 131 -6.58 4.22 -15.88
N ARG A 132 -6.94 5.27 -16.63
CA ARG A 132 -6.01 5.96 -17.53
C ARG A 132 -4.81 6.50 -16.75
N GLN A 133 -5.04 7.20 -15.65
CA GLN A 133 -3.98 7.70 -14.78
C GLN A 133 -3.11 6.56 -14.23
N ALA A 134 -3.73 5.49 -13.71
CA ALA A 134 -3.00 4.33 -13.18
C ALA A 134 -2.08 3.71 -14.25
N THR A 135 -2.55 3.53 -15.48
CA THR A 135 -1.72 3.00 -16.59
C THR A 135 -0.62 3.96 -17.02
N GLN A 136 -0.85 5.29 -16.95
CA GLN A 136 0.18 6.29 -17.23
C GLN A 136 1.30 6.23 -16.18
N TYR A 137 0.95 6.17 -14.89
CA TYR A 137 1.92 6.04 -13.81
C TYR A 137 2.68 4.72 -13.88
N GLN A 138 2.01 3.62 -14.23
CA GLN A 138 2.67 2.33 -14.41
C GLN A 138 3.73 2.41 -15.53
N ARG A 139 3.38 2.97 -16.69
CA ARG A 139 4.33 3.12 -17.80
C ARG A 139 5.50 4.04 -17.44
N GLU A 140 5.24 5.10 -16.69
CA GLU A 140 6.30 6.02 -16.28
C GLU A 140 7.23 5.37 -15.24
N ALA A 141 6.68 4.56 -14.33
CA ALA A 141 7.47 3.76 -13.40
C ALA A 141 8.33 2.72 -14.13
N GLU A 142 7.79 2.06 -15.15
CA GLU A 142 8.54 1.12 -16.01
C GLU A 142 9.70 1.82 -16.73
N LYS A 143 9.48 3.03 -17.29
CA LYS A 143 10.57 3.83 -17.89
C LYS A 143 11.63 4.23 -16.87
N CYS A 144 11.22 4.67 -15.68
CA CYS A 144 12.13 5.04 -14.60
C CYS A 144 13.00 3.85 -14.22
N ASN A 145 12.40 2.68 -14.01
CA ASN A 145 13.13 1.44 -13.70
C ASN A 145 14.14 1.08 -14.81
N ALA A 146 13.74 1.14 -16.08
CA ALA A 146 14.63 0.83 -17.21
C ALA A 146 15.81 1.83 -17.30
N ALA A 147 15.55 3.12 -17.06
CA ALA A 147 16.60 4.14 -17.02
C ALA A 147 17.55 3.93 -15.83
N THR A 148 17.02 3.58 -14.66
CA THR A 148 17.82 3.23 -13.49
C THR A 148 18.69 2.01 -13.75
N GLU A 149 18.14 0.95 -14.35
CA GLU A 149 18.89 -0.26 -14.71
C GLU A 149 20.06 0.07 -15.65
N THR A 150 19.82 0.88 -16.69
CA THR A 150 20.88 1.31 -17.63
C THR A 150 21.96 2.14 -16.94
N CYS A 151 21.56 3.05 -16.04
CA CYS A 151 22.48 3.89 -15.29
C CYS A 151 23.36 3.07 -14.33
N GLU A 152 22.74 2.12 -13.61
CA GLU A 152 23.43 1.23 -12.69
C GLU A 152 24.36 0.28 -13.43
N GLU A 153 23.96 -0.29 -14.56
CA GLU A 153 24.83 -1.11 -15.40
C GLU A 153 26.08 -0.32 -15.85
N ALA A 154 25.90 0.91 -16.33
CA ALA A 154 27.02 1.77 -16.72
C ALA A 154 27.92 2.12 -15.53
N ARG A 155 27.34 2.38 -14.34
CA ARG A 155 28.08 2.60 -13.10
C ARG A 155 28.92 1.38 -12.75
N GLU A 156 28.35 0.19 -12.74
CA GLU A 156 29.06 -1.06 -12.43
C GLU A 156 30.21 -1.33 -13.41
N GLN A 157 29.99 -1.14 -14.71
CA GLN A 157 31.04 -1.27 -15.72
C GLN A 157 32.17 -0.27 -15.50
N SER A 158 31.84 0.99 -15.16
CA SER A 158 32.82 2.04 -14.87
C SER A 158 33.64 1.71 -13.61
N GLU A 159 33.02 1.17 -12.56
CA GLU A 159 33.70 0.77 -11.33
C GLU A 159 34.70 -0.37 -11.58
N VAL A 160 34.33 -1.34 -12.43
CA VAL A 160 35.22 -2.42 -12.84
C VAL A 160 36.40 -1.89 -13.67
N ALA A 161 36.14 -0.99 -14.62
CA ALA A 161 37.18 -0.38 -15.45
C ALA A 161 38.17 0.43 -14.59
N ILE A 162 37.66 1.32 -13.72
CA ILE A 162 38.47 2.12 -12.79
C ILE A 162 39.28 1.23 -11.85
N SER A 163 38.71 0.12 -11.37
CA SER A 163 39.41 -0.82 -10.50
C SER A 163 40.59 -1.50 -11.21
N LYS A 164 40.45 -1.81 -12.50
CA LYS A 164 41.54 -2.36 -13.33
C LYS A 164 42.61 -1.30 -13.59
N GLU A 165 42.22 -0.09 -13.95
CA GLU A 165 43.17 1.01 -14.16
C GLU A 165 43.95 1.35 -12.89
N LYS A 166 43.29 1.43 -11.72
CA LYS A 166 43.96 1.67 -10.44
C LYS A 166 45.04 0.63 -10.15
N LYS A 167 44.78 -0.65 -10.43
CA LYS A 167 45.77 -1.74 -10.25
C LYS A 167 46.96 -1.58 -11.20
N LEU A 168 46.71 -1.27 -12.46
CA LEU A 168 47.76 -1.02 -13.45
C LEU A 168 48.60 0.21 -13.07
N THR A 169 47.95 1.32 -12.75
CA THR A 169 48.61 2.57 -12.31
C THR A 169 49.46 2.35 -11.07
N ALA A 170 48.98 1.60 -10.08
CA ALA A 170 49.77 1.28 -8.90
C ALA A 170 51.05 0.48 -9.23
N MET A 171 50.97 -0.49 -10.15
CA MET A 171 52.14 -1.23 -10.61
C MET A 171 53.15 -0.33 -11.36
N TRP A 172 52.66 0.56 -12.22
CA TRP A 172 53.49 1.52 -12.94
C TRP A 172 54.17 2.52 -12.01
N GLU A 173 53.43 3.03 -11.02
CA GLU A 173 53.95 3.93 -10.00
C GLU A 173 55.03 3.25 -9.15
N GLN A 174 54.81 2.02 -8.72
CA GLN A 174 55.81 1.23 -8.00
C GLN A 174 57.09 1.06 -8.82
N ARG A 175 56.95 0.73 -10.12
CA ARG A 175 58.10 0.58 -11.02
C ARG A 175 58.85 1.90 -11.23
N ALA A 176 58.13 3.01 -11.38
CA ALA A 176 58.75 4.33 -11.50
C ALA A 176 59.55 4.68 -10.24
N ARG A 177 58.99 4.42 -9.04
CA ARG A 177 59.70 4.62 -7.77
C ARG A 177 60.96 3.77 -7.65
N GLN A 178 60.93 2.51 -8.11
CA GLN A 178 62.11 1.65 -8.17
C GLN A 178 63.20 2.19 -9.12
N LEU A 179 62.81 2.93 -10.16
CA LEU A 179 63.72 3.58 -11.10
C LEU A 179 64.15 4.99 -10.66
N GLY A 180 63.85 5.39 -9.42
CA GLY A 180 64.25 6.69 -8.89
C GLY A 180 63.33 7.85 -9.27
N TRP A 181 62.10 7.59 -9.73
CA TRP A 181 61.11 8.65 -9.86
C TRP A 181 60.53 9.03 -8.50
N HIS A 182 60.38 10.33 -8.24
CA HIS A 182 59.80 10.88 -7.00
C HIS A 182 58.79 11.96 -7.41
N ASP A 183 57.62 12.01 -6.77
CA ASP A 183 56.68 13.10 -7.02
C ASP A 183 57.21 14.37 -6.36
N SER A 184 57.60 15.37 -7.16
CA SER A 184 58.05 16.67 -6.65
C SER A 184 56.99 17.39 -5.82
N ARG A 185 55.70 17.04 -5.97
CA ARG A 185 54.61 17.57 -5.13
C ARG A 185 54.53 16.89 -3.76
N ALA A 186 54.98 15.65 -3.64
CA ALA A 186 54.99 14.93 -2.36
C ALA A 186 56.16 15.36 -1.46
N THR A 187 57.26 15.85 -2.04
CA THR A 187 58.41 16.40 -1.29
C THR A 187 58.21 17.85 -0.83
N SER A 188 57.19 18.57 -1.32
CA SER A 188 56.91 19.97 -0.98
C SER A 188 55.86 20.16 0.12
N MET A 189 55.37 19.09 0.75
CA MET A 189 54.50 19.12 1.94
C MET A 189 55.20 18.42 3.10
#